data_AF-A0A1D6MT85-F1
#
_entry.id   AF-A0A1D6MT85-F1
#
_cell.length_a   1.000
_cell.length_b   1.000
_cell.length_c   1.000
_cell.angle_alpha   90.00
_cell.angle_beta   90.00
_cell.angle_gamma   90.00
#
_symmetry.space_group_name_H-M   'P 1'
#
loop_
_entity.id
_entity.type
_entity.pdbx_description
1 polymer ?
#
loop_
_entity_poly.entity_id
_entity_poly.type
_entity_poly.pdbx_seq_one_letter_code
_entity_poly.pdbx_strand_id
1 'polypeptide(L)'
;MTRLLDILEDYLMYRGYQYCRIDGNTGGEDRDASIEAFNSPGSEKFVFLLSTRAGGLGINLATADVVVLYDSDWNPQADLQAQDRAHRIGQKKEVQVFRFCTEYTIEEKVIERAYKKLALDALVIQQGRLAEQKTVNKDDLLQMVRFGAEMVFSSKDSTITDEDIDRIIAKGEETTAELDAKMKKFTEDAIKFKMDDNAELYDFDDEKDENKVDFKKLVSDNWIEPPRRERKRNYSESDYFKQALRQGAPAKPREPRIPRMPHLHDFQFFNNQRLNELYEKEVRYLMQANQKKDTIDGEDEDQLEPLTAEEQEEKEQLLEEGFASWTRRDFNTFIRACEKYGRNDIKSISSEMEGKTEEEVQRYARVFKERYKELSDYDRIIKNIERGEARISRKDEIMKAIGKKLDRYKNPWLELKIQYGQNKGKFYNEECDRFMLCMVHKLGYGNWDELKAAFRMSPLFRFDWFVKSRTTQELARRCDTLIRLVEKENQEYDEQERQARKEKRLAKNMTPTKRAALKNSEGENTPPSSFKRRRQSLMDDYVGSGKRKRG
;
A
#
# COMPACT_ATOMS: atom_id res chain seq x y z
N MET A 1 24.26 5.79 -7.66
CA MET A 1 24.65 4.78 -6.66
C MET A 1 26.15 4.91 -6.44
N THR A 2 26.66 5.40 -5.31
CA THR A 2 28.13 5.45 -5.08
C THR A 2 28.68 4.19 -4.40
N ARG A 3 27.81 3.43 -3.72
CA ARG A 3 28.18 2.17 -3.05
C ARG A 3 28.71 1.08 -3.99
N LEU A 4 28.24 1.07 -5.24
CA LEU A 4 28.75 0.14 -6.25
C LEU A 4 30.21 0.48 -6.60
N LEU A 5 30.55 1.77 -6.67
CA LEU A 5 31.92 2.20 -6.90
C LEU A 5 32.83 1.80 -5.74
N ASP A 6 32.34 1.85 -4.49
CA ASP A 6 33.07 1.36 -3.32
C ASP A 6 33.41 -0.15 -3.45
N ILE A 7 32.46 -0.96 -3.92
CA ILE A 7 32.67 -2.41 -4.11
C ILE A 7 33.65 -2.70 -5.26
N LEU A 8 33.55 -1.97 -6.36
CA LEU A 8 34.48 -2.12 -7.49
C LEU A 8 35.90 -1.69 -7.09
N GLU A 9 36.02 -0.65 -6.29
CA GLU A 9 37.28 -0.19 -5.72
C GLU A 9 37.94 -1.28 -4.86
N ASP A 10 37.20 -1.93 -3.95
CA ASP A 10 37.70 -3.05 -3.17
C ASP A 10 38.18 -4.22 -4.06
N TYR A 11 37.45 -4.51 -5.14
CA TYR A 11 37.82 -5.57 -6.09
C TYR A 11 39.11 -5.24 -6.87
N LEU A 12 39.26 -3.99 -7.31
CA LEU A 12 40.46 -3.54 -8.04
C LEU A 12 41.69 -3.56 -7.13
N MET A 13 41.55 -3.13 -5.87
CA MET A 13 42.60 -3.25 -4.87
C MET A 13 43.01 -4.71 -4.65
N TYR A 14 42.04 -5.62 -4.51
CA TYR A 14 42.31 -7.05 -4.33
C TYR A 14 43.07 -7.66 -5.52
N ARG A 15 42.74 -7.26 -6.75
CA ARG A 15 43.42 -7.73 -7.97
C ARG A 15 44.74 -7.00 -8.26
N GLY A 16 45.07 -5.94 -7.51
CA GLY A 16 46.28 -5.15 -7.69
C GLY A 16 46.25 -4.21 -8.91
N TYR A 17 45.05 -3.89 -9.43
CA TYR A 17 44.93 -2.93 -10.53
C TYR A 17 44.91 -1.50 -9.98
N GLN A 18 45.78 -0.65 -10.52
CA GLN A 18 45.74 0.76 -10.15
C GLN A 18 44.56 1.47 -10.82
N TYR A 19 43.82 2.24 -10.03
CA TYR A 19 42.66 2.97 -10.49
C TYR A 19 42.67 4.43 -10.01
N CYS A 20 41.81 5.22 -10.63
CA CYS A 20 41.40 6.56 -10.19
C CYS A 20 39.88 6.56 -10.02
N ARG A 21 39.36 7.37 -9.09
CA ARG A 21 37.92 7.47 -8.82
C ARG A 21 37.50 8.93 -8.74
N ILE A 22 36.42 9.28 -9.45
CA ILE A 22 35.72 10.56 -9.27
C ILE A 22 34.25 10.30 -8.93
N ASP A 23 33.83 10.82 -7.79
CA ASP A 23 32.43 10.88 -7.39
C ASP A 23 32.01 12.31 -6.97
N GLY A 24 30.76 12.46 -6.51
CA GLY A 24 30.23 13.76 -6.10
C GLY A 24 30.80 14.32 -4.80
N ASN A 25 31.65 13.58 -4.10
CA ASN A 25 32.29 14.01 -2.85
C ASN A 25 33.79 14.34 -3.04
N THR A 26 34.35 14.08 -4.23
CA THR A 26 35.76 14.36 -4.55
C THR A 26 35.97 15.87 -4.69
N GLY A 27 36.99 16.42 -4.03
CA GLY A 27 37.35 17.85 -4.13
C GLY A 27 37.79 18.24 -5.55
N GLY A 28 37.72 19.54 -5.88
CA GLY A 28 38.10 20.04 -7.21
C GLY A 28 39.57 19.77 -7.56
N GLU A 29 40.48 20.01 -6.61
CA GLU A 29 41.92 19.80 -6.80
C GLU A 29 42.27 18.32 -6.98
N ASP A 30 41.69 17.43 -6.16
CA ASP A 30 41.89 15.97 -6.27
C ASP A 30 41.33 15.41 -7.58
N ARG A 31 40.22 16.01 -8.06
CA ARG A 31 39.59 15.65 -9.33
C ARG A 31 40.52 15.94 -10.50
N ASP A 32 41.08 17.14 -10.54
CA ASP A 32 41.99 17.55 -11.62
C ASP A 32 43.29 16.74 -11.59
N ALA A 33 43.85 16.51 -10.39
CA ALA A 33 45.03 15.65 -10.21
C ALA A 33 44.78 14.21 -10.70
N SER A 34 43.59 13.65 -10.43
CA SER A 34 43.21 12.31 -10.90
C SER A 34 43.06 12.23 -12.42
N ILE A 35 42.52 13.29 -13.04
CA ILE A 35 42.36 13.40 -14.50
C ILE A 35 43.73 13.52 -15.18
N GLU A 36 44.62 14.35 -14.65
CA GLU A 36 45.97 14.53 -15.18
C GLU A 36 46.78 13.23 -15.06
N ALA A 37 46.72 12.56 -13.90
CA ALA A 37 47.39 11.29 -13.68
C ALA A 37 46.94 10.21 -14.68
N PHE A 38 45.64 10.14 -14.99
CA PHE A 38 45.12 9.18 -15.97
C PHE A 38 45.45 9.52 -17.42
N ASN A 39 45.45 10.82 -17.77
CA ASN A 39 45.82 11.27 -19.13
C ASN A 39 47.34 11.32 -19.36
N SER A 40 48.16 11.13 -18.33
CA SER A 40 49.62 11.13 -18.46
C SER A 40 50.11 10.02 -19.40
N PRO A 41 51.10 10.30 -20.27
CA PRO A 41 51.59 9.32 -21.22
C PRO A 41 52.29 8.17 -20.47
N GLY A 42 51.77 6.95 -20.63
CA GLY A 42 52.27 5.76 -19.93
C GLY A 42 51.79 5.63 -18.49
N SER A 43 50.67 6.25 -18.12
CA SER A 43 50.06 6.09 -16.81
C SER A 43 49.88 4.63 -16.43
N GLU A 44 50.24 4.28 -15.19
CA GLU A 44 50.00 2.96 -14.61
C GLU A 44 48.52 2.74 -14.23
N LYS A 45 47.71 3.82 -14.29
CA LYS A 45 46.28 3.81 -13.97
C LYS A 45 45.48 3.19 -15.11
N PHE A 46 45.14 1.91 -14.97
CA PHE A 46 44.38 1.17 -15.97
C PHE A 46 42.87 1.48 -15.92
N VAL A 47 42.31 1.70 -14.73
CA VAL A 47 40.86 1.87 -14.56
C VAL A 47 40.52 3.26 -14.04
N PHE A 48 39.51 3.89 -14.64
CA PHE A 48 38.94 5.14 -14.14
C PHE A 48 37.47 4.93 -13.76
N LEU A 49 37.16 4.99 -12.47
CA LEU A 49 35.80 4.82 -11.94
C LEU A 49 35.09 6.17 -11.88
N LEU A 50 33.93 6.27 -12.52
CA LEU A 50 33.11 7.48 -12.57
C LEU A 50 31.66 7.18 -12.21
N SER A 51 31.03 8.13 -11.52
CA SER A 51 29.56 8.16 -11.48
C SER A 51 29.00 8.87 -12.72
N THR A 52 27.87 8.40 -13.26
CA THR A 52 27.18 8.98 -14.44
C THR A 52 26.95 10.49 -14.30
N ARG A 53 26.53 10.95 -13.12
CA ARG A 53 26.36 12.39 -12.87
C ARG A 53 27.67 13.17 -12.81
N ALA A 54 28.73 12.62 -12.22
CA ALA A 54 30.03 13.28 -12.20
C ALA A 54 30.66 13.32 -13.60
N GLY A 55 30.41 12.30 -14.43
CA GLY A 55 30.77 12.27 -15.85
C GLY A 55 30.11 13.38 -16.67
N GLY A 56 28.87 13.76 -16.32
CA GLY A 56 28.14 14.89 -16.92
C GLY A 56 28.69 16.28 -16.59
N LEU A 57 29.61 16.42 -15.61
CA LEU A 57 30.15 17.70 -15.13
C LEU A 57 31.38 18.19 -15.94
N GLY A 58 31.54 17.77 -17.20
CA GLY A 58 32.50 18.39 -18.12
C GLY A 58 33.97 17.97 -18.00
N ILE A 59 34.28 16.74 -17.56
CA ILE A 59 35.66 16.21 -17.56
C ILE A 59 36.19 15.87 -18.96
N ASN A 60 37.49 15.56 -19.07
CA ASN A 60 38.14 15.09 -20.30
C ASN A 60 38.99 13.84 -20.03
N LEU A 61 38.66 12.72 -20.66
CA LEU A 61 39.35 11.43 -20.53
C LEU A 61 39.81 10.95 -21.91
N ALA A 62 40.57 11.79 -22.62
CA ALA A 62 40.96 11.56 -24.01
C ALA A 62 41.88 10.35 -24.23
N THR A 63 42.46 9.77 -23.16
CA THR A 63 43.28 8.54 -23.25
C THR A 63 42.44 7.25 -23.18
N ALA A 64 41.20 7.30 -22.70
CA ALA A 64 40.36 6.11 -22.52
C ALA A 64 39.79 5.58 -23.85
N ASP A 65 40.05 4.32 -24.16
CA ASP A 65 39.59 3.60 -25.34
C ASP A 65 38.37 2.72 -25.07
N VAL A 66 38.17 2.22 -23.85
CA VAL A 66 37.03 1.38 -23.49
C VAL A 66 36.14 2.07 -22.45
N VAL A 67 34.85 2.18 -22.74
CA VAL A 67 33.83 2.70 -21.82
C VAL A 67 32.85 1.58 -21.48
N VAL A 68 32.76 1.23 -20.20
CA VAL A 68 31.79 0.24 -19.71
C VAL A 68 30.71 0.96 -18.90
N LEU A 69 29.48 0.95 -19.41
CA LEU A 69 28.29 1.38 -18.69
C LEU A 69 27.74 0.21 -17.89
N TYR A 70 27.95 0.26 -16.57
CA TYR A 70 27.51 -0.78 -15.65
C TYR A 70 26.02 -0.67 -15.32
N ASP A 71 25.52 0.56 -15.17
CA ASP A 71 24.11 0.89 -15.04
C ASP A 71 23.73 1.96 -16.07
N SER A 72 22.53 1.85 -16.68
CA SER A 72 22.01 2.86 -17.60
C SER A 72 21.16 3.88 -16.83
N ASP A 73 21.40 5.18 -17.03
CA ASP A 73 20.56 6.21 -16.42
C ASP A 73 19.18 6.24 -17.11
N TRP A 74 18.16 6.72 -16.39
CA TRP A 74 16.80 6.89 -16.93
C TRP A 74 16.71 7.98 -18.00
N ASN A 75 17.76 8.80 -18.08
CA ASN A 75 17.96 9.83 -19.08
C ASN A 75 19.07 9.40 -20.06
N PRO A 76 18.74 9.08 -21.34
CA PRO A 76 19.74 8.65 -22.34
C PRO A 76 20.85 9.68 -22.56
N GLN A 77 20.54 10.97 -22.40
CA GLN A 77 21.50 12.04 -22.64
C GLN A 77 22.65 12.03 -21.62
N ALA A 78 22.40 11.56 -20.39
CA ALA A 78 23.44 11.46 -19.38
C ALA A 78 24.50 10.41 -19.77
N ASP A 79 24.06 9.28 -20.30
CA ASP A 79 24.93 8.20 -20.78
C ASP A 79 25.74 8.66 -22.00
N LEU A 80 25.10 9.28 -23.00
CA LEU A 80 25.80 9.84 -24.16
C LEU A 80 26.84 10.88 -23.76
N GLN A 81 26.48 11.79 -22.86
CA GLN A 81 27.40 12.81 -22.37
C GLN A 81 28.58 12.21 -21.61
N ALA A 82 28.37 11.08 -20.91
CA ALA A 82 29.44 10.33 -20.24
C ALA A 82 30.36 9.64 -21.26
N GLN A 83 29.81 9.04 -22.32
CA GLN A 83 30.59 8.47 -23.43
C GLN A 83 31.44 9.52 -24.13
N ASP A 84 30.89 10.71 -24.40
CA ASP A 84 31.58 11.85 -25.00
C ASP A 84 32.80 12.36 -24.18
N ARG A 85 32.94 11.92 -22.92
CA ARG A 85 34.14 12.24 -22.13
C ARG A 85 35.37 11.48 -22.60
N ALA A 86 35.18 10.26 -23.10
CA ALA A 86 36.21 9.38 -23.67
C ALA A 86 36.22 9.45 -25.20
N HIS A 87 35.04 9.39 -25.83
CA HIS A 87 34.86 9.64 -27.26
C HIS A 87 34.97 11.14 -27.57
N ARG A 88 36.21 11.63 -27.55
CA ARG A 88 36.51 13.06 -27.67
C ARG A 88 37.68 13.33 -28.59
N ILE A 89 37.68 14.54 -29.16
CA ILE A 89 38.79 15.08 -29.96
C ILE A 89 40.06 15.04 -29.10
N GLY A 90 41.01 14.19 -29.48
CA GLY A 90 42.24 13.90 -28.73
C GLY A 90 42.55 12.41 -28.61
N GLN A 91 41.53 11.55 -28.69
CA GLN A 91 41.71 10.11 -28.71
C GLN A 91 42.22 9.63 -30.08
N LYS A 92 43.22 8.73 -30.09
CA LYS A 92 43.84 8.16 -31.29
C LYS A 92 43.39 6.73 -31.59
N LYS A 93 42.85 6.03 -30.59
CA LYS A 93 42.33 4.67 -30.71
C LYS A 93 40.81 4.68 -30.92
N GLU A 94 40.29 3.62 -31.52
CA GLU A 94 38.84 3.43 -31.61
C GLU A 94 38.24 3.26 -30.21
N VAL A 95 37.14 3.98 -29.94
CA VAL A 95 36.47 3.93 -28.63
C VAL A 95 35.37 2.89 -28.67
N GLN A 96 35.49 1.85 -27.85
CA GLN A 96 34.49 0.80 -27.69
C GLN A 96 33.62 1.09 -26.46
N VAL A 97 32.29 1.07 -26.66
CA VAL A 97 31.32 1.29 -25.59
C VAL A 97 30.55 0.01 -25.33
N PHE A 98 30.73 -0.57 -24.15
CA PHE A 98 29.97 -1.73 -23.69
C PHE A 98 28.91 -1.28 -22.69
N ARG A 99 27.65 -1.61 -22.95
CA ARG A 99 26.56 -1.42 -21.99
C ARG A 99 26.15 -2.77 -21.44
N PHE A 100 26.29 -2.95 -20.14
CA PHE A 100 25.79 -4.14 -19.48
C PHE A 100 24.29 -3.99 -19.24
N CYS A 101 23.55 -4.99 -19.71
CA CYS A 101 22.11 -5.12 -19.52
C CYS A 101 21.86 -6.52 -18.96
N THR A 102 21.20 -6.57 -17.81
CA THR A 102 20.79 -7.85 -17.24
C THR A 102 19.53 -8.34 -17.94
N GLU A 103 19.64 -9.43 -18.68
CA GLU A 103 18.49 -10.05 -19.38
C GLU A 103 17.35 -10.36 -18.39
N TYR A 104 16.11 -10.19 -18.84
CA TYR A 104 14.90 -10.44 -18.06
C TYR A 104 14.75 -9.57 -16.80
N THR A 105 15.35 -8.38 -16.77
CA THR A 105 15.20 -7.44 -15.66
C THR A 105 14.51 -6.15 -16.09
N ILE A 106 14.28 -5.25 -15.12
CA ILE A 106 13.81 -3.89 -15.37
C ILE A 106 14.75 -3.11 -16.31
N GLU A 107 16.04 -3.46 -16.38
CA GLU A 107 17.04 -2.73 -17.14
C GLU A 107 16.71 -2.67 -18.63
N GLU A 108 16.19 -3.76 -19.22
CA GLU A 108 15.74 -3.81 -20.61
C GLU A 108 14.69 -2.72 -20.91
N LYS A 109 13.69 -2.59 -20.04
CA LYS A 109 12.63 -1.57 -20.19
C LYS A 109 13.15 -0.16 -20.01
N VAL A 110 14.13 0.04 -19.14
CA VAL A 110 14.77 1.35 -18.95
C VAL A 110 15.50 1.74 -20.23
N ILE A 111 16.24 0.80 -20.82
CA ILE A 111 16.98 0.98 -22.08
C ILE A 111 16.02 1.28 -23.24
N GLU A 112 14.96 0.50 -23.43
CA GLU A 112 13.95 0.75 -24.47
C GLU A 112 13.34 2.16 -24.35
N ARG A 113 13.01 2.60 -23.13
CA ARG A 113 12.47 3.95 -22.90
C ARG A 113 13.51 5.03 -23.15
N ALA A 114 14.76 4.81 -22.76
CA ALA A 114 15.85 5.72 -23.04
C ALA A 114 16.04 5.90 -24.55
N TYR A 115 16.00 4.81 -25.33
CA TYR A 115 16.04 4.87 -26.79
C TYR A 115 14.83 5.56 -27.42
N LYS A 116 13.61 5.28 -26.95
CA LYS A 116 12.39 5.98 -27.42
C LYS A 116 12.47 7.49 -27.17
N LYS A 117 12.99 7.91 -26.01
CA LYS A 117 13.21 9.33 -25.70
C LYS A 117 14.23 9.95 -26.65
N LEU A 118 15.35 9.29 -26.91
CA LEU A 118 16.36 9.76 -27.85
C LEU A 118 15.80 9.89 -29.28
N ALA A 119 14.99 8.93 -29.73
CA ALA A 119 14.31 8.98 -31.02
C ALA A 119 13.32 10.16 -31.11
N LEU A 120 12.55 10.40 -30.05
CA LEU A 120 11.66 11.56 -29.96
C LEU A 120 12.43 12.88 -29.95
N ASP A 121 13.54 12.97 -29.20
CA ASP A 121 14.39 14.16 -29.17
C ASP A 121 14.96 14.46 -30.57
N ALA A 122 15.42 13.44 -31.31
CA ALA A 122 15.88 13.61 -32.70
C ALA A 122 14.77 14.14 -33.63
N LEU A 123 13.55 13.59 -33.53
CA LEU A 123 12.36 14.04 -34.26
C LEU A 123 11.98 15.50 -33.91
N VAL A 124 12.07 15.85 -32.63
CA VAL A 124 11.73 17.18 -32.12
C VAL A 124 12.75 18.23 -32.54
N ILE A 125 14.05 17.92 -32.51
CA ILE A 125 15.12 18.81 -32.97
C ILE A 125 14.94 19.14 -34.47
N GLN A 126 14.56 18.15 -35.28
CA GLN A 126 14.27 18.37 -36.71
C GLN A 126 13.03 19.23 -36.95
N GLN A 127 12.09 19.31 -35.99
CA GLN A 127 10.83 20.06 -36.08
C GLN A 127 10.79 21.36 -35.24
N GLY A 128 11.88 21.73 -34.55
CA GLY A 128 12.06 23.06 -33.97
C GLY A 128 11.05 23.49 -32.90
N ARG A 129 10.62 22.60 -31.99
CA ARG A 129 9.79 22.97 -30.83
C ARG A 129 10.18 22.23 -29.55
N LEU A 130 10.53 22.96 -28.49
CA LEU A 130 10.79 22.41 -27.15
C LEU A 130 9.59 21.59 -26.66
N ALA A 131 9.78 20.27 -26.48
CA ALA A 131 8.86 19.43 -25.72
C ALA A 131 9.32 19.40 -24.25
N GLU A 132 8.47 19.89 -23.36
CA GLU A 132 8.70 19.84 -21.91
C GLU A 132 8.76 18.38 -21.41
N GLN A 133 9.78 18.09 -20.61
CA GLN A 133 9.97 16.81 -19.91
C GLN A 133 8.83 16.56 -18.94
N LYS A 134 7.92 15.63 -19.25
CA LYS A 134 6.97 15.08 -18.27
C LYS A 134 7.65 14.00 -17.41
N THR A 135 7.48 14.13 -16.10
CA THR A 135 8.00 13.22 -15.07
C THR A 135 7.34 11.84 -15.17
N VAL A 136 8.14 10.78 -14.99
CA VAL A 136 7.72 9.37 -15.03
C VAL A 136 6.53 9.12 -14.08
N ASN A 137 5.46 8.51 -14.61
CA ASN A 137 4.25 8.21 -13.84
C ASN A 137 4.49 7.08 -12.82
N LYS A 138 3.83 7.15 -11.66
CA LYS A 138 4.14 6.29 -10.50
C LYS A 138 3.71 4.83 -10.71
N ASP A 139 2.62 4.63 -11.45
CA ASP A 139 2.08 3.30 -11.78
C ASP A 139 2.94 2.57 -12.82
N ASP A 140 3.48 3.33 -13.78
CA ASP A 140 4.48 2.87 -14.75
C ASP A 140 5.75 2.36 -14.06
N LEU A 141 6.24 3.12 -13.07
CA LEU A 141 7.40 2.73 -12.28
C LEU A 141 7.15 1.41 -11.52
N LEU A 142 5.94 1.21 -11.01
CA LEU A 142 5.54 -0.02 -10.31
C LEU A 142 5.41 -1.21 -11.25
N GLN A 143 4.89 -1.02 -12.46
CA GLN A 143 4.81 -2.07 -13.48
C GLN A 143 6.18 -2.48 -14.00
N MET A 144 7.13 -1.55 -14.08
CA MET A 144 8.53 -1.83 -14.41
C MET A 144 9.23 -2.65 -13.32
N VAL A 145 9.07 -2.26 -12.05
CA VAL A 145 9.70 -2.98 -10.92
C VAL A 145 9.18 -4.42 -10.79
N ARG A 146 7.96 -4.66 -11.24
CA ARG A 146 7.33 -6.00 -11.26
C ARG A 146 7.75 -6.86 -12.45
N PHE A 147 8.33 -6.27 -13.49
CA PHE A 147 8.81 -7.01 -14.66
C PHE A 147 10.19 -7.60 -14.34
N GLY A 148 10.32 -8.92 -14.52
CA GLY A 148 11.61 -9.62 -14.37
C GLY A 148 11.87 -10.29 -13.03
N ALA A 149 11.20 -9.87 -11.95
CA ALA A 149 11.43 -10.46 -10.63
C ALA A 149 11.16 -11.99 -10.60
N GLU A 150 10.14 -12.47 -11.30
CA GLU A 150 9.76 -13.90 -11.29
C GLU A 150 10.70 -14.77 -12.14
N MET A 151 11.21 -14.26 -13.28
CA MET A 151 12.10 -15.02 -14.16
C MET A 151 13.53 -15.09 -13.62
N VAL A 152 14.02 -14.02 -12.99
CA VAL A 152 15.35 -14.00 -12.35
C VAL A 152 15.46 -15.04 -11.23
N PHE A 153 14.37 -15.30 -10.48
CA PHE A 153 14.37 -16.37 -9.47
C PHE A 153 14.30 -17.79 -10.06
N SER A 154 13.94 -17.93 -11.34
CA SER A 154 13.80 -19.22 -12.02
C SER A 154 15.07 -19.69 -12.73
N SER A 155 15.96 -18.76 -13.07
CA SER A 155 17.21 -19.04 -13.77
C SER A 155 18.33 -19.33 -12.76
N LYS A 156 18.80 -20.59 -12.73
CA LYS A 156 19.97 -20.99 -11.93
C LYS A 156 21.27 -20.85 -12.74
N ASP A 157 22.28 -20.35 -12.04
CA ASP A 157 23.72 -20.25 -12.37
C ASP A 157 24.22 -21.01 -13.60
N SER A 158 24.74 -20.25 -14.57
CA SER A 158 25.81 -20.72 -15.46
C SER A 158 27.07 -19.91 -15.19
N THR A 159 28.14 -20.59 -14.77
CA THR A 159 29.48 -20.03 -14.64
C THR A 159 30.05 -19.76 -16.03
N ILE A 160 30.30 -18.49 -16.34
CA ILE A 160 30.83 -17.99 -17.62
C ILE A 160 32.33 -18.33 -17.70
N THR A 161 32.77 -18.94 -18.81
CA THR A 161 34.20 -19.18 -19.12
C THR A 161 34.72 -18.15 -20.13
N ASP A 162 36.04 -17.98 -20.25
CA ASP A 162 36.63 -16.94 -21.11
C ASP A 162 36.26 -17.08 -22.61
N GLU A 163 36.06 -18.31 -23.12
CA GLU A 163 35.57 -18.57 -24.48
C GLU A 163 34.10 -18.12 -24.70
N ASP A 164 33.34 -17.92 -23.63
CA ASP A 164 31.96 -17.41 -23.69
C ASP A 164 31.93 -15.89 -23.81
N ILE A 165 32.99 -15.15 -23.47
CA ILE A 165 33.01 -13.69 -23.57
C ILE A 165 32.89 -13.26 -25.02
N ASP A 166 33.65 -13.88 -25.93
CA ASP A 166 33.56 -13.59 -27.37
C ASP A 166 32.18 -13.94 -27.92
N ARG A 167 31.54 -15.01 -27.41
CA ARG A 167 30.16 -15.37 -27.76
C ARG A 167 29.14 -14.38 -27.23
N ILE A 168 29.34 -13.87 -26.00
CA ILE A 168 28.51 -12.85 -25.38
C ILE A 168 28.62 -11.54 -26.17
N ILE A 169 29.82 -11.16 -26.60
CA ILE A 169 30.03 -9.98 -27.44
C ILE A 169 29.31 -10.15 -28.79
N ALA A 170 29.47 -11.29 -29.47
CA ALA A 170 28.79 -11.57 -30.74
C ALA A 170 27.26 -11.56 -30.59
N LYS A 171 26.71 -12.16 -29.52
CA LYS A 171 25.28 -12.12 -29.20
C LYS A 171 24.82 -10.68 -28.88
N GLY A 172 25.66 -9.92 -28.18
CA GLY A 172 25.43 -8.50 -27.86
C GLY A 172 25.35 -7.62 -29.13
N GLU A 173 26.22 -7.85 -30.10
CA GLU A 173 26.19 -7.16 -31.40
C GLU A 173 24.92 -7.47 -32.18
N GLU A 174 24.49 -8.74 -32.24
CA GLU A 174 23.27 -9.17 -32.91
C GLU A 174 22.02 -8.52 -32.26
N THR A 175 21.90 -8.62 -30.93
CA THR A 175 20.78 -8.03 -30.18
C THR A 175 20.74 -6.50 -30.28
N THR A 176 21.89 -5.83 -30.31
CA THR A 176 21.98 -4.39 -30.54
C THR A 176 21.52 -4.03 -31.95
N ALA A 177 21.93 -4.80 -32.97
CA ALA A 177 21.50 -4.59 -34.35
C ALA A 177 19.98 -4.79 -34.53
N GLU A 178 19.39 -5.79 -33.85
CA GLU A 178 17.94 -5.99 -33.84
C GLU A 178 17.20 -4.81 -33.18
N LEU A 179 17.71 -4.32 -32.05
CA LEU A 179 17.14 -3.17 -31.35
C LEU A 179 17.21 -1.92 -32.23
N ASP A 180 18.36 -1.64 -32.85
CA ASP A 180 18.53 -0.53 -33.78
C ASP A 180 17.61 -0.64 -35.00
N ALA A 181 17.39 -1.86 -35.53
CA ALA A 181 16.46 -2.08 -36.62
C ALA A 181 15.00 -1.83 -36.21
N LYS A 182 14.58 -2.28 -35.02
CA LYS A 182 13.26 -1.98 -34.45
C LYS A 182 13.09 -0.48 -34.24
N MET A 183 14.13 0.21 -33.77
CA MET A 183 14.10 1.65 -33.53
C MET A 183 14.02 2.46 -34.84
N LYS A 184 14.75 2.07 -35.88
CA LYS A 184 14.65 2.68 -37.21
C LYS A 184 13.22 2.60 -37.76
N LYS A 185 12.59 1.43 -37.66
CA LYS A 185 11.17 1.24 -38.01
C LYS A 185 10.27 2.16 -37.20
N PHE A 186 10.46 2.24 -35.88
CA PHE A 186 9.68 3.14 -35.02
C PHE A 186 9.83 4.62 -35.42
N THR A 187 11.04 5.09 -35.73
CA THR A 187 11.25 6.46 -36.20
C THR A 187 10.61 6.70 -37.57
N GLU A 188 10.69 5.75 -38.51
CA GLU A 188 10.04 5.86 -39.82
C GLU A 188 8.51 5.92 -39.69
N ASP A 189 7.93 5.09 -38.83
CA ASP A 189 6.49 5.06 -38.57
C ASP A 189 6.02 6.33 -37.86
N ALA A 190 6.79 6.83 -36.89
CA ALA A 190 6.50 8.10 -36.22
C ALA A 190 6.59 9.31 -37.16
N ILE A 191 7.51 9.30 -38.15
CA ILE A 191 7.58 10.31 -39.20
C ILE A 191 6.36 10.23 -40.14
N LYS A 192 5.95 9.01 -40.52
CA LYS A 192 4.75 8.80 -41.36
C LYS A 192 3.45 9.21 -40.67
N PHE A 193 3.33 8.94 -39.37
CA PHE A 193 2.12 9.20 -38.59
C PHE A 193 1.82 10.70 -38.40
N LYS A 194 2.84 11.57 -38.49
CA LYS A 194 2.67 13.03 -38.37
C LYS A 194 2.32 13.76 -39.68
N MET A 195 2.19 13.07 -40.81
CA MET A 195 1.70 13.69 -42.05
C MET A 195 0.17 13.80 -42.13
N ASP A 196 -0.57 13.24 -41.15
CA ASP A 196 -2.03 13.36 -41.04
C ASP A 196 -2.39 14.15 -39.76
N ASP A 197 -3.00 15.31 -39.93
CA ASP A 197 -2.89 16.47 -39.02
C ASP A 197 -3.92 16.46 -37.86
N ASN A 198 -4.20 15.30 -37.24
CA ASN A 198 -5.09 15.23 -36.05
C ASN A 198 -5.07 13.87 -35.29
N ALA A 199 -3.98 13.56 -34.58
CA ALA A 199 -4.01 12.51 -33.54
C ALA A 199 -2.92 12.69 -32.48
N GLU A 200 -3.27 12.51 -31.21
CA GLU A 200 -2.38 12.60 -30.05
C GLU A 200 -1.33 11.47 -30.04
N LEU A 201 -0.05 11.84 -29.92
CA LEU A 201 1.15 10.99 -30.09
C LEU A 201 1.38 9.94 -28.96
N TYR A 202 0.46 9.79 -28.01
CA TYR A 202 0.71 9.03 -26.76
C TYR A 202 -0.38 8.03 -26.39
N ASP A 203 -1.11 7.50 -27.36
CA ASP A 203 -2.00 6.36 -27.14
C ASP A 203 -1.74 5.28 -28.19
N PHE A 204 -0.67 4.52 -27.98
CA PHE A 204 -0.52 3.21 -28.63
C PHE A 204 -0.29 2.18 -27.55
N ASP A 205 -1.44 1.73 -27.01
CA ASP A 205 -1.60 0.59 -26.13
C ASP A 205 -0.96 -0.65 -26.74
N ASP A 206 -0.37 -1.47 -25.87
CA ASP A 206 0.17 -2.79 -26.17
C ASP A 206 -0.77 -3.57 -27.11
N GLU A 207 -0.28 -3.97 -28.29
CA GLU A 207 -0.95 -5.02 -29.07
C GLU A 207 -1.15 -6.22 -28.14
N LYS A 208 -2.42 -6.57 -27.91
CA LYS A 208 -2.84 -7.67 -27.05
C LYS A 208 -2.27 -8.98 -27.57
N ASP A 209 -1.15 -9.37 -26.99
CA ASP A 209 -0.64 -10.73 -27.08
C ASP A 209 -1.55 -11.64 -26.22
N GLU A 210 -2.35 -12.49 -26.87
CA GLU A 210 -3.44 -13.29 -26.25
C GLU A 210 -2.97 -14.38 -25.26
N ASN A 211 -1.68 -14.51 -24.97
CA ASN A 211 -1.12 -15.60 -24.16
C ASN A 211 -0.46 -15.20 -22.83
N LYS A 212 -0.73 -14.01 -22.26
CA LYS A 212 -0.18 -13.63 -20.94
C LYS A 212 -1.10 -13.99 -19.77
N VAL A 213 -0.57 -14.84 -18.89
CA VAL A 213 -1.16 -15.21 -17.59
C VAL A 213 -1.45 -13.94 -16.76
N ASP A 214 -2.62 -13.88 -16.13
CA ASP A 214 -3.16 -12.73 -15.34
C ASP A 214 -2.23 -12.30 -14.17
N PHE A 215 -1.20 -11.52 -14.49
CA PHE A 215 -0.16 -11.04 -13.57
C PHE A 215 -0.69 -10.18 -12.41
N LYS A 216 -1.88 -9.60 -12.57
CA LYS A 216 -2.54 -8.73 -11.58
C LYS A 216 -3.09 -9.51 -10.37
N LYS A 217 -3.43 -10.79 -10.55
CA LYS A 217 -3.95 -11.66 -9.48
C LYS A 217 -2.86 -12.35 -8.66
N LEU A 218 -1.66 -12.54 -9.23
CA LEU A 218 -0.57 -13.28 -8.58
C LEU A 218 0.27 -12.38 -7.66
N VAL A 219 0.35 -11.09 -7.97
CA VAL A 219 1.13 -10.09 -7.22
C VAL A 219 0.47 -9.61 -5.91
N SER A 220 -0.85 -9.80 -5.75
CA SER A 220 -1.52 -9.44 -4.49
C SER A 220 -1.14 -10.32 -3.31
N ASP A 221 -0.70 -11.56 -3.57
CA ASP A 221 -0.54 -12.57 -2.53
C ASP A 221 0.88 -12.60 -1.92
N ASN A 222 1.89 -12.01 -2.59
CA ASN A 222 3.30 -12.14 -2.19
C ASN A 222 4.07 -10.82 -1.88
N TRP A 223 3.41 -9.65 -1.87
CA TRP A 223 4.13 -8.37 -1.71
C TRP A 223 4.18 -7.85 -0.26
N ILE A 224 5.38 -7.78 0.32
CA ILE A 224 5.69 -7.07 1.57
C ILE A 224 6.29 -5.71 1.21
N GLU A 225 5.59 -4.61 1.52
CA GLU A 225 6.07 -3.25 1.26
C GLU A 225 7.35 -2.95 2.09
N PRO A 226 8.48 -2.58 1.45
CA PRO A 226 9.63 -2.06 2.18
C PRO A 226 9.30 -0.69 2.80
N PRO A 227 9.78 -0.38 4.02
CA PRO A 227 9.48 0.88 4.68
C PRO A 227 10.00 2.07 3.85
N ARG A 228 9.10 3.03 3.58
CA ARG A 228 9.42 4.28 2.87
C ARG A 228 10.42 5.08 3.68
N ARG A 229 11.66 5.15 3.20
CA ARG A 229 12.70 6.01 3.77
C ARG A 229 12.55 7.42 3.19
N GLU A 230 11.90 8.32 3.93
CA GLU A 230 11.87 9.75 3.59
C GLU A 230 13.29 10.33 3.70
N ARG A 231 13.88 10.74 2.57
CA ARG A 231 15.06 11.60 2.59
C ARG A 231 14.61 13.04 2.85
N LYS A 232 14.98 13.60 4.00
CA LYS A 232 14.98 15.05 4.21
C LYS A 232 15.96 15.68 3.21
N ARG A 233 15.50 16.66 2.41
CA ARG A 233 16.37 17.52 1.60
C ARG A 233 17.14 18.44 2.56
N ASN A 234 18.47 18.44 2.47
CA ASN A 234 19.31 19.40 3.19
C ASN A 234 19.42 20.72 2.43
N TYR A 235 19.45 21.79 3.22
CA TYR A 235 19.88 23.18 2.99
C TYR A 235 20.38 23.54 1.58
N SER A 236 19.69 24.50 0.94
CA SER A 236 20.11 25.16 -0.30
C SER A 236 20.68 26.54 0.05
N GLU A 237 22.00 26.72 -0.03
CA GLU A 237 22.65 28.04 0.17
C GLU A 237 22.11 29.10 -0.80
N SER A 238 21.63 28.69 -1.97
CA SER A 238 21.05 29.60 -2.97
C SER A 238 19.74 30.27 -2.51
N ASP A 239 18.97 29.63 -1.62
CA ASP A 239 17.78 30.23 -1.02
C ASP A 239 18.14 31.20 0.11
N TYR A 240 19.22 30.92 0.85
CA TYR A 240 19.74 31.82 1.88
C TYR A 240 20.27 33.13 1.29
N PHE A 241 21.04 33.06 0.18
CA PHE A 241 21.55 34.25 -0.52
C PHE A 241 20.44 35.09 -1.17
N LYS A 242 19.40 34.45 -1.73
CA LYS A 242 18.21 35.16 -2.25
C LYS A 242 17.44 35.90 -1.16
N GLN A 243 17.46 35.38 0.07
CA GLN A 243 16.76 35.98 1.20
C GLN A 243 17.58 37.10 1.87
N ALA A 244 18.90 36.97 1.92
CA ALA A 244 19.80 38.00 2.44
C ALA A 244 19.83 39.27 1.57
N LEU A 245 19.77 39.14 0.24
CA LEU A 245 19.76 40.27 -0.70
C LEU A 245 18.45 41.07 -0.73
N ARG A 246 17.39 40.60 -0.06
CA ARG A 246 16.10 41.34 0.05
C ARG A 246 16.04 42.33 1.21
N GLN A 247 17.02 42.34 2.11
CA GLN A 247 17.08 43.27 3.23
C GLN A 247 17.70 44.61 2.78
N GLY A 248 16.96 45.43 2.02
CA GLY A 248 17.48 46.73 1.61
C GLY A 248 16.58 47.64 0.78
N ALA A 249 15.37 47.22 0.39
CA ALA A 249 14.42 48.09 -0.30
C ALA A 249 13.22 48.42 0.62
N PRO A 250 12.83 49.69 0.78
CA PRO A 250 11.60 50.03 1.48
C PRO A 250 10.42 49.44 0.72
N ALA A 251 9.62 48.62 1.40
CA ALA A 251 8.48 47.96 0.80
C ALA A 251 7.44 49.00 0.38
N LYS A 252 7.10 49.03 -0.92
CA LYS A 252 5.87 49.69 -1.39
C LYS A 252 4.69 49.24 -0.51
N PRO A 253 3.75 50.12 -0.13
CA PRO A 253 2.56 49.72 0.62
C PRO A 253 1.88 48.59 -0.16
N ARG A 254 1.84 47.41 0.45
CA ARG A 254 1.26 46.23 -0.19
C ARG A 254 -0.23 46.52 -0.37
N GLU A 255 -0.69 46.52 -1.62
CA GLU A 255 -2.11 46.49 -1.95
C GLU A 255 -2.81 45.45 -1.05
N PRO A 256 -3.98 45.78 -0.45
CA PRO A 256 -4.74 44.83 0.34
C PRO A 256 -5.06 43.62 -0.52
N ARG A 257 -4.32 42.52 -0.33
CA ARG A 257 -4.59 41.27 -1.01
C ARG A 257 -5.97 40.84 -0.56
N ILE A 258 -6.88 40.61 -1.52
CA ILE A 258 -8.13 39.90 -1.27
C ILE A 258 -7.76 38.67 -0.44
N PRO A 259 -8.22 38.57 0.83
CA PRO A 259 -7.97 37.40 1.63
C PRO A 259 -8.36 36.18 0.80
N ARG A 260 -7.51 35.17 0.69
CA ARG A 260 -7.94 33.92 0.07
C ARG A 260 -8.86 33.23 1.06
N MET A 261 -9.98 32.70 0.58
CA MET A 261 -10.93 32.00 1.45
C MET A 261 -10.17 30.89 2.19
N PRO A 262 -10.29 30.78 3.51
CA PRO A 262 -9.83 29.61 4.22
C PRO A 262 -10.43 28.38 3.56
N HIS A 263 -9.60 27.38 3.26
CA HIS A 263 -10.09 26.16 2.63
C HIS A 263 -10.99 25.42 3.63
N LEU A 264 -12.28 25.64 3.56
CA LEU A 264 -13.28 24.89 4.31
C LEU A 264 -13.25 23.45 3.79
N HIS A 265 -13.20 22.49 4.69
CA HIS A 265 -13.23 21.09 4.30
C HIS A 265 -14.60 20.47 4.55
N ASP A 266 -15.05 19.64 3.60
CA ASP A 266 -16.37 19.00 3.62
C ASP A 266 -16.64 18.20 4.90
N PHE A 267 -15.59 17.59 5.47
CA PHE A 267 -15.68 16.77 6.70
C PHE A 267 -15.90 17.58 7.98
N GLN A 268 -15.76 18.91 7.92
CA GLN A 268 -16.02 19.81 9.05
C GLN A 268 -17.50 20.22 9.11
N PHE A 269 -18.31 19.82 8.11
CA PHE A 269 -19.75 20.01 8.09
C PHE A 269 -20.18 21.49 8.28
N PHE A 270 -19.44 22.43 7.70
CA PHE A 270 -19.90 23.83 7.59
C PHE A 270 -21.07 23.96 6.62
N ASN A 271 -21.93 24.95 6.84
CA ASN A 271 -22.92 25.35 5.84
C ASN A 271 -22.22 26.14 4.71
N ASN A 272 -21.58 25.39 3.81
CA ASN A 272 -20.76 25.96 2.74
C ASN A 272 -21.54 26.94 1.85
N GLN A 273 -22.86 26.74 1.66
CA GLN A 273 -23.68 27.61 0.81
C GLN A 273 -23.79 29.01 1.43
N ARG A 274 -24.28 29.09 2.66
CA ARG A 274 -24.51 30.37 3.33
C ARG A 274 -23.20 31.09 3.68
N LEU A 275 -22.17 30.35 4.05
CA LEU A 275 -20.86 30.92 4.37
C LEU A 275 -20.13 31.46 3.12
N ASN A 276 -20.32 30.82 1.96
CA ASN A 276 -19.83 31.33 0.68
C ASN A 276 -20.57 32.62 0.26
N GLU A 277 -21.88 32.71 0.46
CA GLU A 277 -22.66 33.94 0.17
C GLU A 277 -22.17 35.13 1.00
N LEU A 278 -21.96 34.94 2.31
CA LEU A 278 -21.43 35.97 3.21
C LEU A 278 -20.00 36.36 2.83
N TYR A 279 -19.18 35.38 2.44
CA TYR A 279 -17.81 35.63 1.98
C TYR A 279 -17.76 36.36 0.64
N GLU A 280 -18.62 36.01 -0.32
CA GLU A 280 -18.73 36.71 -1.60
C GLU A 280 -19.16 38.16 -1.42
N LYS A 281 -20.10 38.44 -0.50
CA LYS A 281 -20.47 39.82 -0.11
C LYS A 281 -19.26 40.58 0.44
N GLU A 282 -18.47 39.97 1.31
CA GLU A 282 -17.26 40.56 1.90
C GLU A 282 -16.16 40.84 0.84
N VAL A 283 -15.96 39.91 -0.11
CA VAL A 283 -15.01 40.09 -1.21
C VAL A 283 -15.47 41.16 -2.21
N ARG A 284 -16.77 41.21 -2.53
CA ARG A 284 -17.33 42.25 -3.43
C ARG A 284 -17.17 43.64 -2.82
N TYR A 285 -17.42 43.79 -1.52
CA TYR A 285 -17.17 45.03 -0.79
C TYR A 285 -15.69 45.44 -0.85
N LEU A 286 -14.76 44.51 -0.59
CA LEU A 286 -13.32 44.78 -0.65
C LEU A 286 -12.83 45.13 -2.06
N MET A 287 -13.37 44.48 -3.11
CA MET A 287 -13.07 44.82 -4.50
C MET A 287 -13.54 46.25 -4.85
N GLN A 288 -14.77 46.61 -4.49
CA GLN A 288 -15.34 47.93 -4.76
C GLN A 288 -14.62 49.04 -3.97
N ALA A 289 -14.21 48.76 -2.73
CA ALA A 289 -13.41 49.68 -1.90
C ALA A 289 -12.01 49.95 -2.47
N ASN A 290 -11.40 48.95 -3.13
CA ASN A 290 -10.13 49.13 -3.84
C ASN A 290 -10.33 49.89 -5.17
N GLN A 291 -11.41 49.62 -5.90
CA GLN A 291 -11.71 50.28 -7.18
C GLN A 291 -11.96 51.80 -7.00
N LYS A 292 -12.62 52.19 -5.90
CA LYS A 292 -12.81 53.61 -5.52
C LYS A 292 -11.51 54.37 -5.17
N LYS A 293 -10.39 53.67 -4.92
CA LYS A 293 -9.09 54.33 -4.69
C LYS A 293 -8.33 54.66 -5.97
N ASP A 294 -8.66 54.00 -7.08
CA ASP A 294 -7.94 54.13 -8.36
C ASP A 294 -8.59 55.11 -9.35
N THR A 295 -9.82 55.56 -9.11
CA THR A 295 -10.52 56.54 -9.97
C THR A 295 -10.85 57.84 -9.22
N ILE A 296 -10.18 58.93 -9.63
CA ILE A 296 -10.64 60.31 -9.39
C ILE A 296 -11.69 60.60 -10.46
N ASP A 297 -12.85 61.10 -10.00
CA ASP A 297 -14.04 61.53 -10.73
C ASP A 297 -15.07 60.46 -11.13
N GLY A 298 -16.28 60.64 -10.59
CA GLY A 298 -17.51 60.53 -11.38
C GLY A 298 -18.47 59.36 -11.12
N GLU A 299 -19.52 59.69 -10.37
CA GLU A 299 -20.93 59.26 -10.55
C GLU A 299 -21.42 57.89 -10.01
N ASP A 300 -22.65 58.00 -9.49
CA ASP A 300 -23.44 57.07 -8.66
C ASP A 300 -23.57 55.63 -9.17
N GLU A 301 -23.02 54.66 -8.43
CA GLU A 301 -23.50 53.27 -8.46
C GLU A 301 -23.42 52.63 -7.05
N ASP A 302 -24.57 52.11 -6.62
CA ASP A 302 -24.92 51.41 -5.37
C ASP A 302 -23.80 51.24 -4.32
N GLN A 303 -23.94 51.97 -3.21
CA GLN A 303 -23.17 51.73 -1.99
C GLN A 303 -23.56 50.37 -1.41
N LEU A 304 -22.82 49.31 -1.75
CA LEU A 304 -22.92 48.06 -1.02
C LEU A 304 -22.38 48.28 0.39
N GLU A 305 -23.28 48.16 1.36
CA GLU A 305 -22.99 48.32 2.77
C GLU A 305 -22.05 47.20 3.26
N PRO A 306 -21.13 47.49 4.21
CA PRO A 306 -20.38 46.44 4.90
C PRO A 306 -21.34 45.45 5.55
N LEU A 307 -20.87 44.21 5.77
CA LEU A 307 -21.65 43.16 6.45
C LEU A 307 -22.30 43.76 7.71
N THR A 308 -23.63 43.69 7.81
CA THR A 308 -24.34 44.24 8.97
C THR A 308 -23.92 43.49 10.24
N ALA A 309 -24.07 44.12 11.41
CA ALA A 309 -23.75 43.46 12.68
C ALA A 309 -24.52 42.13 12.84
N GLU A 310 -25.75 42.06 12.32
CA GLU A 310 -26.56 40.84 12.28
C GLU A 310 -25.97 39.75 11.38
N GLU A 311 -25.44 40.11 10.19
CA GLU A 311 -24.78 39.15 9.29
C GLU A 311 -23.41 38.70 9.82
N GLN A 312 -22.73 39.53 10.63
CA GLN A 312 -21.50 39.14 11.32
C GLN A 312 -21.79 38.15 12.44
N GLU A 313 -22.86 38.36 13.22
CA GLU A 313 -23.32 37.40 14.21
C GLU A 313 -23.80 36.09 13.56
N GLU A 314 -24.50 36.14 12.42
CA GLU A 314 -24.89 34.95 11.64
C GLU A 314 -23.65 34.17 11.18
N LYS A 315 -22.60 34.87 10.70
CA LYS A 315 -21.33 34.26 10.29
C LYS A 315 -20.64 33.57 11.47
N GLU A 316 -20.61 34.19 12.65
CA GLU A 316 -20.02 33.60 13.85
C GLU A 316 -20.80 32.38 14.32
N GLN A 317 -22.14 32.42 14.31
CA GLN A 317 -22.98 31.27 14.64
C GLN A 317 -22.77 30.10 13.69
N LEU A 318 -22.71 30.36 12.38
CA LEU A 318 -22.46 29.32 11.36
C LEU A 318 -21.05 28.70 11.47
N LEU A 319 -20.07 29.47 11.96
CA LEU A 319 -18.73 28.96 12.24
C LEU A 319 -18.68 28.14 13.52
N GLU A 320 -19.50 28.48 14.53
CA GLU A 320 -19.62 27.74 15.79
C GLU A 320 -20.41 26.43 15.63
N GLU A 321 -21.42 26.39 14.76
CA GLU A 321 -22.14 25.17 14.38
C GLU A 321 -21.25 24.15 13.65
N GLY A 322 -20.18 24.63 13.00
CA GLY A 322 -19.23 23.79 12.27
C GLY A 322 -18.12 23.23 13.15
N PHE A 323 -17.49 22.15 12.67
CA PHE A 323 -16.42 21.48 13.39
C PHE A 323 -15.03 22.03 13.04
N ALA A 324 -14.78 23.30 13.34
CA ALA A 324 -13.51 23.97 13.06
C ALA A 324 -12.29 23.28 13.71
N SER A 325 -12.50 22.67 14.88
CA SER A 325 -11.46 21.98 15.64
C SER A 325 -11.08 20.61 15.08
N TRP A 326 -11.81 20.09 14.09
CA TRP A 326 -11.57 18.79 13.50
C TRP A 326 -10.59 18.90 12.33
N THR A 327 -9.50 18.16 12.42
CA THR A 327 -8.50 18.06 11.34
C THR A 327 -8.80 16.87 10.42
N ARG A 328 -8.18 16.84 9.25
CA ARG A 328 -8.29 15.68 8.32
C ARG A 328 -7.77 14.39 8.98
N ARG A 329 -6.82 14.48 9.90
CA ARG A 329 -6.31 13.33 10.66
C ARG A 329 -7.41 12.79 11.58
N ASP A 330 -8.08 13.67 12.32
CA ASP A 330 -9.16 13.30 13.25
C ASP A 330 -10.33 12.65 12.50
N PHE A 331 -10.72 13.22 11.35
CA PHE A 331 -11.73 12.62 10.49
C PHE A 331 -11.36 11.19 10.06
N ASN A 332 -10.13 10.99 9.57
CA ASN A 332 -9.69 9.67 9.13
C ASN A 332 -9.60 8.68 10.31
N THR A 333 -9.17 9.14 11.49
CA THR A 333 -9.15 8.32 12.71
C THR A 333 -10.57 7.95 13.14
N PHE A 334 -11.52 8.88 13.08
CA PHE A 334 -12.93 8.62 13.38
C PHE A 334 -13.51 7.57 12.42
N ILE A 335 -13.29 7.69 11.10
CA ILE A 335 -13.77 6.69 10.14
C ILE A 335 -13.15 5.31 10.40
N ARG A 336 -11.85 5.23 10.71
CA ARG A 336 -11.18 3.97 11.06
C ARG A 336 -11.74 3.38 12.36
N ALA A 337 -12.03 4.22 13.35
CA ALA A 337 -12.63 3.79 14.60
C ALA A 337 -14.07 3.28 14.39
N CYS A 338 -14.87 3.94 13.54
CA CYS A 338 -16.19 3.45 13.13
C CYS A 338 -16.11 2.12 12.37
N GLU A 339 -15.08 1.88 11.55
CA GLU A 339 -14.86 0.58 10.89
C GLU A 339 -14.51 -0.52 11.90
N LYS A 340 -13.76 -0.18 12.95
CA LYS A 340 -13.24 -1.14 13.94
C LYS A 340 -14.23 -1.52 15.04
N TYR A 341 -14.99 -0.56 15.55
CA TYR A 341 -15.94 -0.76 16.67
C TYR A 341 -17.42 -0.70 16.24
N GLY A 342 -17.70 -0.24 15.01
CA GLY A 342 -19.05 -0.01 14.51
C GLY A 342 -19.57 1.39 14.85
N ARG A 343 -20.62 1.86 14.16
CA ARG A 343 -21.14 3.24 14.27
C ARG A 343 -21.78 3.59 15.61
N ASN A 344 -22.13 2.58 16.42
CA ASN A 344 -22.91 2.76 17.64
C ASN A 344 -22.06 2.79 18.92
N ASP A 345 -20.82 2.30 18.90
CA ASP A 345 -19.96 2.24 20.08
C ASP A 345 -19.09 3.50 20.22
N ILE A 346 -19.73 4.59 20.65
CA ILE A 346 -19.12 5.92 20.75
C ILE A 346 -17.99 5.95 21.80
N LYS A 347 -18.06 5.10 22.84
CA LYS A 347 -17.06 5.03 23.91
C LYS A 347 -15.74 4.46 23.42
N SER A 348 -15.81 3.37 22.66
CA SER A 348 -14.60 2.80 22.06
C SER A 348 -14.03 3.72 20.98
N ILE A 349 -14.89 4.41 20.21
CA ILE A 349 -14.45 5.41 19.24
C ILE A 349 -13.74 6.58 19.92
N SER A 350 -14.30 7.14 21.00
CA SER A 350 -13.70 8.28 21.70
C SER A 350 -12.35 7.93 22.33
N SER A 351 -12.18 6.70 22.79
CA SER A 351 -10.89 6.23 23.35
C SER A 351 -9.74 6.20 22.33
N GLU A 352 -10.05 6.06 21.03
CA GLU A 352 -9.05 6.02 19.95
C GLU A 352 -8.80 7.42 19.33
N MET A 353 -9.60 8.42 19.72
CA MET A 353 -9.46 9.80 19.27
C MET A 353 -8.57 10.59 20.24
N GLU A 354 -7.38 10.97 19.79
CA GLU A 354 -6.46 11.79 20.59
C GLU A 354 -6.93 13.25 20.66
N GLY A 355 -7.18 13.76 21.86
CA GLY A 355 -7.43 15.19 22.09
C GLY A 355 -8.87 15.67 21.90
N LYS A 356 -9.86 14.76 21.81
CA LYS A 356 -11.29 15.10 21.78
C LYS A 356 -12.04 14.50 22.96
N THR A 357 -13.03 15.23 23.45
CA THR A 357 -13.91 14.75 24.52
C THR A 357 -14.97 13.79 23.97
N GLU A 358 -15.51 12.90 24.81
CA GLU A 358 -16.57 11.96 24.43
C GLU A 358 -17.80 12.70 23.87
N GLU A 359 -18.14 13.85 24.46
CA GLU A 359 -19.27 14.69 24.05
C GLU A 359 -19.07 15.31 22.65
N GLU A 360 -17.86 15.75 22.32
CA GLU A 360 -17.54 16.25 20.97
C GLU A 360 -17.63 15.15 19.91
N VAL A 361 -17.13 13.95 20.22
CA VAL A 361 -17.21 12.79 19.32
C VAL A 361 -18.67 12.36 19.13
N GLN A 362 -19.48 12.38 20.19
CA GLN A 362 -20.90 12.08 20.11
C GLN A 362 -21.67 13.10 19.25
N ARG A 363 -21.38 14.39 19.42
CA ARG A 363 -21.96 15.45 18.58
C ARG A 363 -21.58 15.25 17.11
N TYR A 364 -20.30 15.02 16.84
CA TYR A 364 -19.81 14.75 15.49
C TYR A 364 -20.44 13.50 14.87
N ALA A 365 -20.55 12.41 15.61
CA ALA A 365 -21.16 11.16 15.13
C ALA A 365 -22.64 11.33 14.76
N ARG A 366 -23.38 12.17 15.50
CA ARG A 366 -24.79 12.49 15.19
C ARG A 366 -24.88 13.29 13.89
N VAL A 367 -24.11 14.36 13.76
CA VAL A 367 -24.10 15.20 12.55
C VAL A 367 -23.63 14.40 11.35
N PHE A 368 -22.58 13.59 11.51
CA PHE A 368 -22.11 12.68 10.46
C PHE A 368 -23.22 11.73 10.00
N LYS A 369 -24.00 11.15 10.92
CA LYS A 369 -25.11 10.24 10.57
C LYS A 369 -26.22 10.94 9.77
N GLU A 370 -26.48 12.22 10.02
CA GLU A 370 -27.52 12.98 9.33
C GLU A 370 -27.03 13.56 7.99
N ARG A 371 -25.77 14.02 7.94
CA ARG A 371 -25.21 14.82 6.86
C ARG A 371 -24.08 14.16 6.07
N TYR A 372 -23.81 12.86 6.24
CA TYR A 372 -22.74 12.16 5.52
C TYR A 372 -22.82 12.28 3.98
N LYS A 373 -24.01 12.52 3.40
CA LYS A 373 -24.21 12.68 1.95
C LYS A 373 -23.55 13.92 1.36
N GLU A 374 -23.20 14.91 2.19
CA GLU A 374 -22.48 16.12 1.76
C GLU A 374 -21.00 15.86 1.47
N LEU A 375 -20.46 14.71 1.90
CA LEU A 375 -19.07 14.34 1.67
C LEU A 375 -18.87 13.87 0.23
N SER A 376 -17.84 14.37 -0.46
CA SER A 376 -17.50 13.94 -1.83
C SER A 376 -17.37 12.41 -2.00
N ASP A 377 -16.83 11.72 -0.98
CA ASP A 377 -16.53 10.29 -0.98
C ASP A 377 -17.51 9.44 -0.13
N TYR A 378 -18.73 9.93 0.12
CA TYR A 378 -19.65 9.30 1.09
C TYR A 378 -19.94 7.82 0.80
N ASP A 379 -20.14 7.45 -0.47
CA ASP A 379 -20.45 6.07 -0.86
C ASP A 379 -19.33 5.09 -0.48
N ARG A 380 -18.08 5.49 -0.71
CA ARG A 380 -16.89 4.71 -0.35
C ARG A 380 -16.75 4.59 1.17
N ILE A 381 -16.97 5.68 1.89
CA ILE A 381 -16.84 5.72 3.35
C ILE A 381 -17.89 4.81 4.00
N ILE A 382 -19.16 4.93 3.58
CA ILE A 382 -20.27 4.13 4.12
C ILE A 382 -20.06 2.64 3.84
N LYS A 383 -19.68 2.27 2.61
CA LYS A 383 -19.36 0.87 2.25
C LYS A 383 -18.23 0.28 3.08
N ASN A 384 -17.19 1.07 3.39
CA ASN A 384 -16.10 0.61 4.25
C ASN A 384 -16.57 0.37 5.69
N ILE A 385 -17.38 1.28 6.24
CA ILE A 385 -17.91 1.12 7.60
C ILE A 385 -18.87 -0.08 7.67
N GLU A 386 -19.76 -0.26 6.69
CA GLU A 386 -20.67 -1.42 6.61
C GLU A 386 -19.89 -2.74 6.51
N ARG A 387 -18.78 -2.74 5.76
CA ARG A 387 -17.87 -3.90 5.69
C ARG A 387 -17.21 -4.17 7.05
N GLY A 388 -16.84 -3.13 7.79
CA GLY A 388 -16.35 -3.23 9.17
C GLY A 388 -17.40 -3.83 10.11
N GLU A 389 -18.61 -3.29 10.10
CA GLU A 389 -19.74 -3.78 10.90
C GLU A 389 -20.11 -5.23 10.57
N ALA A 390 -20.09 -5.61 9.29
CA ALA A 390 -20.31 -6.99 8.86
C ALA A 390 -19.23 -7.94 9.43
N ARG A 391 -17.96 -7.51 9.52
CA ARG A 391 -16.89 -8.30 10.14
C ARG A 391 -17.11 -8.47 11.65
N ILE A 392 -17.57 -7.43 12.33
CA ILE A 392 -17.88 -7.46 13.77
C ILE A 392 -19.08 -8.39 14.03
N SER A 393 -20.17 -8.23 13.28
CA SER A 393 -21.35 -9.12 13.37
C SER A 393 -20.96 -10.57 13.12
N ARG A 394 -20.13 -10.82 12.11
CA ARG A 394 -19.65 -12.17 11.79
C ARG A 394 -18.82 -12.76 12.93
N LYS A 395 -17.95 -11.97 13.57
CA LYS A 395 -17.17 -12.40 14.74
C LYS A 395 -18.08 -12.81 15.90
N ASP A 396 -19.12 -12.02 16.18
CA ASP A 396 -20.08 -12.32 17.24
C ASP A 396 -20.93 -13.56 16.94
N GLU A 397 -21.36 -13.73 15.68
CA GLU A 397 -22.06 -14.93 15.23
C GLU A 397 -21.21 -16.19 15.40
N ILE A 398 -19.94 -16.14 15.02
CA ILE A 398 -18.99 -17.24 15.19
C ILE A 398 -18.83 -17.59 16.67
N MET A 399 -18.63 -16.58 17.52
CA MET A 399 -18.48 -16.80 18.98
C MET A 399 -19.73 -17.43 19.58
N LYS A 400 -20.92 -16.96 19.20
CA LYS A 400 -22.21 -17.56 19.60
C LYS A 400 -22.36 -19.00 19.08
N ALA A 401 -21.95 -19.28 17.85
CA ALA A 401 -22.03 -20.62 17.26
C ALA A 401 -21.10 -21.62 17.98
N ILE A 402 -19.87 -21.20 18.30
CA ILE A 402 -18.95 -22.02 19.10
C ILE A 402 -19.51 -22.21 20.51
N GLY A 403 -19.97 -21.15 21.17
CA GLY A 403 -20.58 -21.21 22.51
C GLY A 403 -21.75 -22.21 22.57
N LYS A 404 -22.70 -22.13 21.64
CA LYS A 404 -23.81 -23.10 21.50
C LYS A 404 -23.34 -24.54 21.38
N LYS A 405 -22.19 -24.79 20.74
CA LYS A 405 -21.63 -26.13 20.62
C LYS A 405 -20.92 -26.57 21.90
N LEU A 406 -20.18 -25.68 22.55
CA LEU A 406 -19.50 -25.96 23.82
C LEU A 406 -20.51 -26.28 24.93
N ASP A 407 -21.64 -25.57 25.00
CA ASP A 407 -22.70 -25.78 25.98
C ASP A 407 -23.36 -27.17 25.92
N ARG A 408 -23.16 -27.93 24.83
CA ARG A 408 -23.66 -29.30 24.68
C ARG A 408 -22.86 -30.31 25.50
N TYR A 409 -21.62 -29.97 25.87
CA TYR A 409 -20.68 -30.86 26.55
C TYR A 409 -20.46 -30.39 27.99
N LYS A 410 -20.32 -31.33 28.93
CA LYS A 410 -19.99 -30.97 30.31
C LYS A 410 -18.54 -30.53 30.42
N ASN A 411 -17.64 -31.24 29.74
CA ASN A 411 -16.22 -30.91 29.66
C ASN A 411 -15.76 -30.76 28.20
N PRO A 412 -15.91 -29.57 27.60
CA PRO A 412 -15.58 -29.37 26.19
C PRO A 412 -14.11 -29.65 25.83
N TRP A 413 -13.18 -29.51 26.77
CA TRP A 413 -11.75 -29.78 26.53
C TRP A 413 -11.43 -31.25 26.23
N LEU A 414 -12.23 -32.20 26.74
CA LEU A 414 -12.00 -33.64 26.58
C LEU A 414 -13.06 -34.29 25.69
N GLU A 415 -14.31 -33.86 25.78
CA GLU A 415 -15.46 -34.58 25.21
C GLU A 415 -15.93 -34.05 23.86
N LEU A 416 -15.51 -32.84 23.46
CA LEU A 416 -15.99 -32.17 22.27
C LEU A 416 -15.69 -32.99 21.00
N LYS A 417 -16.72 -33.45 20.31
CA LYS A 417 -16.55 -34.14 19.01
C LYS A 417 -16.89 -33.20 17.86
N ILE A 418 -16.13 -33.31 16.78
CA ILE A 418 -16.32 -32.53 15.55
C ILE A 418 -16.68 -33.50 14.44
N GLN A 419 -17.77 -33.22 13.73
CA GLN A 419 -18.18 -34.00 12.57
C GLN A 419 -17.44 -33.46 11.34
N TYR A 420 -16.36 -34.14 10.94
CA TYR A 420 -15.48 -33.65 9.88
C TYR A 420 -16.00 -33.87 8.45
N GLY A 421 -16.85 -34.87 8.23
CA GLY A 421 -17.22 -35.32 6.88
C GLY A 421 -15.98 -35.62 6.04
N GLN A 422 -15.90 -35.04 4.84
CA GLN A 422 -14.73 -35.15 3.95
C GLN A 422 -13.58 -34.19 4.32
N ASN A 423 -13.78 -33.24 5.25
CA ASN A 423 -12.87 -32.11 5.51
C ASN A 423 -11.95 -32.32 6.73
N LYS A 424 -11.67 -33.57 7.13
CA LYS A 424 -10.87 -33.86 8.33
C LYS A 424 -9.44 -33.32 8.23
N GLY A 425 -8.85 -33.26 7.04
CA GLY A 425 -7.45 -32.87 6.84
C GLY A 425 -6.48 -33.93 7.36
N LYS A 426 -5.37 -34.15 6.67
CA LYS A 426 -4.48 -35.31 6.93
C LYS A 426 -3.57 -35.14 8.15
N PHE A 427 -3.31 -33.91 8.58
CA PHE A 427 -2.23 -33.59 9.53
C PHE A 427 -2.70 -33.03 10.88
N TYR A 428 -3.99 -32.69 11.03
CA TYR A 428 -4.54 -32.18 12.28
C TYR A 428 -5.23 -33.31 13.07
N ASN A 429 -4.83 -33.45 14.33
CA ASN A 429 -5.43 -34.41 15.26
C ASN A 429 -6.71 -33.84 15.89
N GLU A 430 -7.64 -34.71 16.27
CA GLU A 430 -8.90 -34.29 16.91
C GLU A 430 -8.69 -33.58 18.25
N GLU A 431 -7.62 -33.89 18.97
CA GLU A 431 -7.20 -33.17 20.19
C GLU A 431 -6.75 -31.75 19.89
N CYS A 432 -6.01 -31.55 18.79
CA CYS A 432 -5.60 -30.23 18.34
C CYS A 432 -6.82 -29.40 17.94
N ASP A 433 -7.74 -29.95 17.15
CA ASP A 433 -8.94 -29.25 16.68
C ASP A 433 -9.89 -28.88 17.83
N ARG A 434 -10.06 -29.76 18.82
CA ARG A 434 -10.78 -29.46 20.06
C ARG A 434 -10.15 -28.30 20.81
N PHE A 435 -8.84 -28.37 21.03
CA PHE A 435 -8.11 -27.34 21.74
C PHE A 435 -8.19 -25.99 21.03
N MET A 436 -8.12 -25.97 19.69
CA MET A 436 -8.34 -24.75 18.89
C MET A 436 -9.70 -24.13 19.16
N LEU A 437 -10.79 -24.89 19.02
CA LEU A 437 -12.14 -24.33 19.21
C LEU A 437 -12.36 -23.81 20.64
N CYS A 438 -11.90 -24.55 21.66
CA CYS A 438 -12.02 -24.13 23.05
C CYS A 438 -11.18 -22.88 23.35
N MET A 439 -9.94 -22.80 22.83
CA MET A 439 -9.09 -21.62 23.02
C MET A 439 -9.60 -20.41 22.23
N VAL A 440 -10.12 -20.59 21.01
CA VAL A 440 -10.72 -19.50 20.22
C VAL A 440 -11.93 -18.91 20.94
N HIS A 441 -12.77 -19.73 21.57
CA HIS A 441 -13.87 -19.22 22.39
C HIS A 441 -13.39 -18.49 23.65
N LYS A 442 -12.27 -18.90 24.25
CA LYS A 442 -11.72 -18.27 25.45
C LYS A 442 -11.00 -16.95 25.16
N LEU A 443 -10.19 -16.90 24.10
CA LEU A 443 -9.36 -15.76 23.72
C LEU A 443 -10.13 -14.76 22.84
N GLY A 444 -11.16 -15.22 22.15
CA GLY A 444 -11.89 -14.46 21.14
C GLY A 444 -11.35 -14.71 19.73
N TYR A 445 -12.27 -14.75 18.77
CA TYR A 445 -11.92 -14.94 17.36
C TYR A 445 -11.08 -13.77 16.81
N GLY A 446 -9.98 -14.10 16.12
CA GLY A 446 -9.02 -13.13 15.58
C GLY A 446 -7.69 -13.01 16.34
N ASN A 447 -7.62 -13.48 17.59
CA ASN A 447 -6.40 -13.40 18.42
C ASN A 447 -5.47 -14.61 18.16
N TRP A 448 -4.98 -14.74 16.93
CA TRP A 448 -4.22 -15.91 16.48
C TRP A 448 -2.81 -16.01 17.10
N ASP A 449 -2.19 -14.89 17.44
CA ASP A 449 -0.89 -14.88 18.12
C ASP A 449 -0.98 -15.46 19.52
N GLU A 450 -2.03 -15.10 20.27
CA GLU A 450 -2.32 -15.66 21.59
C GLU A 450 -2.67 -17.16 21.49
N LEU A 451 -3.42 -17.57 20.46
CA LEU A 451 -3.70 -18.97 20.20
C LEU A 451 -2.39 -19.76 19.95
N LYS A 452 -1.49 -19.22 19.14
CA LYS A 452 -0.18 -19.82 18.88
C LYS A 452 0.67 -19.89 20.16
N ALA A 453 0.65 -18.85 20.98
CA ALA A 453 1.30 -18.86 22.29
C ALA A 453 0.71 -19.94 23.19
N ALA A 454 -0.62 -20.10 23.22
CA ALA A 454 -1.30 -21.14 23.99
C ALA A 454 -0.87 -22.55 23.57
N PHE A 455 -0.68 -22.81 22.27
CA PHE A 455 -0.11 -24.08 21.79
C PHE A 455 1.33 -24.31 22.24
N ARG A 456 2.15 -23.26 22.26
CA ARG A 456 3.54 -23.37 22.71
C ARG A 456 3.65 -23.65 24.21
N MET A 457 2.79 -23.01 25.00
CA MET A 457 2.78 -23.11 26.47
C MET A 457 2.08 -24.38 26.99
N SER A 458 1.16 -24.95 26.23
CA SER A 458 0.41 -26.13 26.66
C SER A 458 1.31 -27.37 26.78
N PRO A 459 1.32 -28.06 27.94
CA PRO A 459 2.04 -29.32 28.12
C PRO A 459 1.55 -30.44 27.20
N LEU A 460 0.27 -30.41 26.81
CA LEU A 460 -0.36 -31.43 25.96
C LEU A 460 0.32 -31.53 24.60
N PHE A 461 0.81 -30.41 24.06
CA PHE A 461 1.45 -30.35 22.75
C PHE A 461 2.97 -30.31 22.86
N ARG A 462 3.58 -30.69 23.99
CA ARG A 462 5.03 -30.60 24.22
C ARG A 462 5.86 -31.21 23.09
N PHE A 463 5.45 -32.36 22.59
CA PHE A 463 6.13 -33.09 21.51
C PHE A 463 5.45 -32.96 20.14
N ASP A 464 4.36 -32.21 20.04
CA ASP A 464 3.67 -31.96 18.78
C ASP A 464 4.33 -30.79 18.04
N TRP A 465 5.44 -31.10 17.36
CA TRP A 465 6.18 -30.15 16.55
C TRP A 465 5.40 -29.68 15.31
N PHE A 466 4.44 -30.47 14.83
CA PHE A 466 3.63 -30.10 13.68
C PHE A 466 2.83 -28.84 13.99
N VAL A 467 2.07 -28.83 15.10
CA VAL A 467 1.23 -27.69 15.48
C VAL A 467 2.08 -26.50 15.94
N LYS A 468 3.18 -26.73 16.67
CA LYS A 468 4.09 -25.66 17.14
C LYS A 468 4.82 -24.94 16.00
N SER A 469 5.08 -25.63 14.90
CA SER A 469 5.74 -25.06 13.71
C SER A 469 4.79 -24.27 12.81
N ARG A 470 3.47 -24.36 12.99
CA ARG A 470 2.51 -23.65 12.13
C ARG A 470 2.59 -22.13 12.27
N THR A 471 2.31 -21.44 11.17
CA THR A 471 2.15 -19.98 11.17
C THR A 471 0.78 -19.60 11.74
N THR A 472 0.63 -18.34 12.17
CA THR A 472 -0.67 -17.82 12.65
C THR A 472 -1.74 -17.90 11.57
N GLN A 473 -1.36 -17.67 10.31
CA GLN A 473 -2.25 -17.78 9.15
C GLN A 473 -2.71 -19.22 8.90
N GLU A 474 -1.84 -20.22 9.08
CA GLU A 474 -2.21 -21.63 8.95
C GLU A 474 -3.19 -22.07 10.05
N LEU A 475 -2.95 -21.63 11.30
CA LEU A 475 -3.87 -21.88 12.41
C LEU A 475 -5.22 -21.19 12.18
N ALA A 476 -5.22 -19.95 11.66
CA ALA A 476 -6.44 -19.23 11.31
C ALA A 476 -7.26 -19.99 10.25
N ARG A 477 -6.63 -20.40 9.13
CA ARG A 477 -7.29 -21.18 8.07
C ARG A 477 -7.89 -22.49 8.59
N ARG A 478 -7.18 -23.18 9.49
CA ARG A 478 -7.71 -24.39 10.12
C ARG A 478 -8.91 -24.07 11.01
N CYS A 479 -8.83 -23.04 11.85
CA CYS A 479 -9.94 -22.61 12.68
C CYS A 479 -11.18 -22.25 11.85
N ASP A 480 -11.02 -21.52 10.74
CA ASP A 480 -12.13 -21.18 9.83
C ASP A 480 -12.81 -22.43 9.26
N THR A 481 -12.03 -23.46 8.93
CA THR A 481 -12.55 -24.75 8.47
C THR A 481 -13.38 -25.42 9.57
N LEU A 482 -12.87 -25.42 10.81
CA LEU A 482 -13.60 -25.99 11.95
C LEU A 482 -14.87 -25.21 12.26
N ILE A 483 -14.83 -23.88 12.20
CA ILE A 483 -15.99 -23.02 12.43
C ILE A 483 -17.09 -23.32 11.42
N ARG A 484 -16.78 -23.46 10.13
CA ARG A 484 -17.77 -23.84 9.10
C ARG A 484 -18.41 -25.20 9.41
N LEU A 485 -17.64 -26.17 9.90
CA LEU A 485 -18.16 -27.47 10.33
C LEU A 485 -19.09 -27.33 11.54
N VAL A 486 -18.73 -26.50 12.52
CA VAL A 486 -19.58 -26.19 13.68
C VAL A 486 -20.88 -25.50 13.28
N GLU A 487 -20.82 -24.53 12.37
CA GLU A 487 -22.00 -23.83 11.88
C GLU A 487 -22.95 -24.76 11.14
N LYS A 488 -22.43 -25.61 10.26
CA LYS A 488 -23.22 -26.62 9.54
C LYS A 488 -23.86 -27.62 10.51
N GLU A 489 -23.08 -28.13 11.47
CA GLU A 489 -23.59 -29.02 12.50
C GLU A 489 -24.70 -28.34 13.32
N ASN A 490 -24.50 -27.09 13.74
CA ASN A 490 -25.53 -26.34 14.46
C ASN A 490 -26.82 -26.17 13.66
N GLN A 491 -26.73 -25.91 12.35
CA GLN A 491 -27.89 -25.81 11.46
C GLN A 491 -28.65 -27.14 11.38
N GLU A 492 -27.95 -28.26 11.18
CA GLU A 492 -28.55 -29.59 11.14
C GLU A 492 -29.27 -29.95 12.46
N TYR A 493 -28.66 -29.60 13.60
CA TYR A 493 -29.30 -29.78 14.91
C TYR A 493 -30.55 -28.89 15.08
N ASP A 494 -30.48 -27.62 14.68
CA ASP A 494 -31.62 -26.70 14.75
C ASP A 494 -32.78 -27.15 13.84
N GLU A 495 -32.48 -27.79 12.71
CA GLU A 495 -33.47 -28.39 11.81
C GLU A 495 -34.10 -29.65 12.40
N GLN A 496 -33.29 -30.55 12.96
CA GLN A 496 -33.79 -31.74 13.66
C GLN A 496 -34.67 -31.37 14.85
N GLU A 497 -34.30 -30.35 15.62
CA GLU A 497 -35.14 -29.87 16.74
C GLU A 497 -36.47 -29.31 16.23
N ARG A 498 -36.46 -28.56 15.12
CA ARG A 498 -37.69 -28.07 14.47
C ARG A 498 -38.58 -29.21 13.98
N GLN A 499 -38.01 -30.24 13.36
CA GLN A 499 -38.75 -31.43 12.92
C GLN A 499 -39.35 -32.18 14.11
N ALA A 500 -38.56 -32.45 15.15
CA ALA A 500 -39.05 -33.11 16.36
C ALA A 500 -40.14 -32.30 17.09
N ARG A 501 -40.07 -30.96 17.07
CA ARG A 501 -41.14 -30.09 17.59
C ARG A 501 -42.41 -30.17 16.73
N LYS A 502 -42.29 -30.25 15.40
CA LYS A 502 -43.44 -30.45 14.49
C LYS A 502 -44.09 -31.81 14.72
N GLU A 503 -43.30 -32.88 14.81
CA GLU A 503 -43.77 -34.24 15.09
C GLU A 503 -44.45 -34.35 16.46
N LYS A 504 -43.89 -33.74 17.51
CA LYS A 504 -44.53 -33.68 18.83
C LYS A 504 -45.85 -32.92 18.82
N ARG A 505 -45.99 -31.86 18.02
CA ARG A 505 -47.27 -31.14 17.83
C ARG A 505 -48.28 -32.00 17.08
N LEU A 506 -47.86 -32.71 16.03
CA LEU A 506 -48.69 -33.64 15.29
C LEU A 506 -49.17 -34.81 16.17
N ALA A 507 -48.27 -35.41 16.95
CA ALA A 507 -48.59 -36.48 17.89
C ALA A 507 -49.49 -36.04 19.06
N LYS A 508 -49.43 -34.76 19.46
CA LYS A 508 -50.32 -34.19 20.50
C LYS A 508 -51.73 -33.89 19.95
N ASN A 509 -51.85 -33.63 18.64
CA ASN A 509 -53.12 -33.39 17.96
C ASN A 509 -53.81 -34.68 17.46
N MET A 510 -53.18 -35.86 17.61
CA MET A 510 -53.81 -37.14 17.29
C MET A 510 -54.68 -37.65 18.45
N THR A 511 -55.89 -38.12 18.13
CA THR A 511 -56.86 -38.66 19.09
C THR A 511 -56.38 -39.98 19.74
N PRO A 512 -56.78 -40.27 20.99
CA PRO A 512 -56.23 -41.36 21.81
C PRO A 512 -56.37 -42.77 21.18
N THR A 513 -57.35 -42.99 20.30
CA THR A 513 -57.59 -44.26 19.61
C THR A 513 -56.48 -44.64 18.63
N LYS A 514 -55.81 -43.66 17.99
CA LYS A 514 -54.65 -43.93 17.10
C LYS A 514 -53.33 -44.08 17.85
N ARG A 515 -53.27 -43.62 19.10
CA ARG A 515 -52.06 -43.68 19.95
C ARG A 515 -51.81 -45.08 20.51
N ALA A 516 -52.86 -45.89 20.67
CA ALA A 516 -52.77 -47.30 21.10
C ALA A 516 -52.32 -48.24 19.95
N ALA A 517 -52.69 -47.94 18.70
CA ALA A 517 -52.33 -48.75 17.53
C ALA A 517 -50.81 -48.73 17.23
N LEU A 518 -50.14 -47.59 17.45
CA LEU A 518 -48.67 -47.46 17.28
C LEU A 518 -47.86 -48.11 18.42
N LYS A 519 -48.43 -48.24 19.61
CA LYS A 519 -47.75 -48.83 20.77
C LYS A 519 -47.67 -50.36 20.71
N ASN A 520 -48.59 -51.00 19.97
CA ASN A 520 -48.58 -52.44 19.73
C ASN A 520 -47.65 -52.87 18.58
N SER A 521 -47.10 -51.94 17.80
CA SER A 521 -46.13 -52.22 16.73
C SER A 521 -44.67 -52.04 17.14
N GLU A 522 -44.38 -51.52 18.33
CA GLU A 522 -43.01 -51.30 18.86
C GLU A 522 -42.55 -52.39 19.84
N GLY A 523 -43.09 -53.61 19.71
CA GLY A 523 -42.70 -54.79 20.48
C GLY A 523 -41.48 -55.53 19.94
N GLU A 524 -40.48 -54.84 19.38
CA GLU A 524 -39.19 -55.43 19.01
C GLU A 524 -38.20 -54.30 18.66
N ASN A 525 -37.49 -53.78 19.66
CA ASN A 525 -36.11 -53.33 19.59
C ASN A 525 -35.67 -52.68 20.90
N THR A 526 -34.48 -53.10 21.36
CA THR A 526 -33.71 -52.69 22.54
C THR A 526 -33.70 -51.15 22.79
N PRO A 527 -33.74 -50.67 24.06
CA PRO A 527 -33.91 -49.25 24.34
C PRO A 527 -32.59 -48.46 24.22
N PRO A 528 -32.60 -47.21 23.69
CA PRO A 528 -31.53 -46.25 23.95
C PRO A 528 -31.71 -45.63 25.34
N SER A 529 -30.62 -45.52 26.09
CA SER A 529 -30.59 -45.09 27.48
C SER A 529 -31.22 -43.71 27.67
N SER A 530 -32.21 -43.62 28.55
CA SER A 530 -32.80 -42.37 29.01
C SER A 530 -31.81 -41.60 29.91
N PHE A 531 -31.28 -40.47 29.44
CA PHE A 531 -30.74 -39.46 30.35
C PHE A 531 -31.89 -38.60 30.89
N LYS A 532 -32.35 -38.97 32.08
CA LYS A 532 -33.27 -38.16 32.89
C LYS A 532 -32.62 -36.79 33.15
N ARG A 533 -33.30 -35.70 32.75
CA ARG A 533 -33.08 -34.36 33.32
C ARG A 533 -33.35 -34.45 34.82
N ARG A 534 -32.30 -34.47 35.64
CA ARG A 534 -32.41 -34.24 37.08
C ARG A 534 -32.46 -32.73 37.29
N ARG A 535 -33.54 -32.26 37.94
CA ARG A 535 -33.77 -30.88 38.37
C ARG A 535 -32.54 -30.32 39.08
N GLN A 536 -32.19 -29.09 38.72
CA GLN A 536 -31.35 -28.17 39.48
C GLN A 536 -31.80 -28.11 40.94
N SER A 537 -30.89 -28.38 41.87
CA SER A 537 -30.90 -27.80 43.21
C SER A 537 -29.72 -26.84 43.29
N LEU A 538 -30.03 -25.55 43.42
CA LEU A 538 -29.09 -24.50 43.83
C LEU A 538 -28.65 -24.73 45.27
N MET A 539 -27.35 -24.58 45.53
CA MET A 539 -26.70 -24.07 46.74
C MET A 539 -25.20 -24.30 46.53
N ASP A 540 -24.42 -23.28 46.21
CA ASP A 540 -23.71 -22.46 47.22
C ASP A 540 -23.18 -23.32 48.37
N ASP A 541 -21.89 -23.64 48.29
CA ASP A 541 -20.93 -23.72 49.40
C ASP A 541 -19.74 -24.57 48.96
N TYR A 542 -18.59 -23.92 48.71
CA TYR A 542 -17.30 -24.41 49.22
C TYR A 542 -16.22 -23.32 49.06
N VAL A 543 -16.40 -22.22 49.79
CA VAL A 543 -15.27 -21.46 50.33
C VAL A 543 -15.01 -22.02 51.73
N GLY A 544 -13.81 -22.53 51.95
CA GLY A 544 -13.24 -22.71 53.28
C GLY A 544 -13.36 -24.11 53.90
N SER A 545 -12.27 -24.88 53.81
CA SER A 545 -11.53 -25.24 55.03
C SER A 545 -10.31 -26.10 54.69
N GLY A 546 -9.13 -25.49 54.79
CA GLY A 546 -7.94 -26.24 55.16
C GLY A 546 -8.01 -26.55 56.66
N LYS A 547 -7.90 -27.83 57.04
CA LYS A 547 -7.08 -28.31 58.18
C LYS A 547 -7.23 -29.83 58.39
N ARG A 548 -6.06 -30.49 58.33
CA ARG A 548 -5.57 -31.59 59.20
C ARG A 548 -6.35 -32.92 59.29
N LYS A 549 -5.67 -33.99 58.88
CA LYS A 549 -5.13 -35.09 59.73
C LYS A 549 -4.39 -36.07 58.81
N ARG A 550 -3.07 -36.26 58.97
CA ARG A 550 -2.42 -37.32 59.80
C ARG A 550 -3.01 -38.71 59.57
N GLY A 551 -2.18 -39.54 58.94
CA GLY A 551 -2.23 -40.99 58.79
C GLY A 551 -0.94 -41.39 58.12
#